data_AF-A0AAW0E7S8-F1
#
_entry.id   AF-A0AAW0E7S8-F1
#
_cell.length_a   1.000
_cell.length_b   1.000
_cell.length_c   1.000
_cell.angle_alpha   90.00
_cell.angle_beta   90.00
_cell.angle_gamma   90.00
#
_symmetry.space_group_name_H-M   'P 1'
#
loop_
_entity.id
_entity.type
_entity.pdbx_description
1 polymer ?
#
loop_
_entity_poly.entity_id
_entity_poly.type
_entity_poly.pdbx_seq_one_letter_code
_entity_poly.pdbx_strand_id
1 'polypeptide(L)'
;MSFLFRPPCRRVSRAFSSLPKRAPETDSCGIPRRPTWSVNELLSSYPVPSLSPETFQRIHDLSALIPPEQGTTKHQELKAELEELIRLVEAVKMVDTDGVATFEREDPGKHAAALNSHNESEGGRSLLKHAARTRDGFYVVDADKPH
;
A
#
# COMPACT_ATOMS: atom_id res chain seq x y z
N MET A 1 -26.20 -0.97 46.14
CA MET A 1 -26.01 0.21 45.27
C MET A 1 -24.52 0.48 45.21
N SER A 2 -23.86 0.03 44.15
CA SER A 2 -22.40 0.17 44.00
C SER A 2 -22.12 0.80 42.65
N PHE A 3 -21.64 2.04 42.67
CA PHE A 3 -21.35 2.84 41.49
C PHE A 3 -20.00 2.42 40.89
N LEU A 4 -19.99 2.07 39.61
CA LEU A 4 -18.79 1.83 38.82
C LEU A 4 -18.11 3.18 38.53
N PHE A 5 -16.90 3.36 39.06
CA PHE A 5 -16.02 4.48 38.72
C PHE A 5 -15.39 4.23 37.34
N ARG A 6 -15.80 5.04 36.35
CA ARG A 6 -15.24 5.04 35.00
C ARG A 6 -13.99 5.95 34.98
N PRO A 7 -12.82 5.51 34.50
CA PRO A 7 -11.64 6.37 34.47
C PRO A 7 -11.80 7.47 33.40
N PRO A 8 -11.21 8.67 33.61
CA PRO A 8 -11.33 9.77 32.68
C PRO A 8 -10.47 9.52 31.42
N CYS A 9 -11.11 9.50 30.25
CA CYS A 9 -10.41 9.56 28.97
C CYS A 9 -9.64 10.89 28.88
N ARG A 10 -8.31 10.83 28.95
CA ARG A 10 -7.44 11.96 28.59
C ARG A 10 -7.59 12.22 27.09
N ARG A 11 -8.37 13.24 26.74
CA ARG A 11 -8.33 13.85 25.40
C ARG A 11 -6.96 14.47 25.21
N VAL A 12 -6.14 13.88 24.34
CA VAL A 12 -5.02 14.60 23.73
C VAL A 12 -5.62 15.54 22.71
N SER A 13 -5.91 16.77 23.13
CA SER A 13 -6.30 17.85 22.25
C SER A 13 -5.10 18.18 21.36
N ARG A 14 -5.10 17.73 20.09
CA ARG A 14 -4.26 18.36 19.07
C ARG A 14 -4.70 19.82 18.99
N ALA A 15 -3.90 20.71 19.56
CA ALA A 15 -4.05 22.14 19.35
C ALA A 15 -3.74 22.43 17.88
N PHE A 16 -4.75 22.34 17.01
CA PHE A 16 -4.72 23.06 15.75
C PHE A 16 -4.64 24.53 16.13
N SER A 17 -3.52 25.17 15.80
CA SER A 17 -3.32 26.60 16.02
C SER A 17 -4.50 27.35 15.40
N SER A 18 -5.31 27.97 16.26
CA SER A 18 -6.43 28.81 15.84
C SER A 18 -5.87 30.13 15.32
N LEU A 19 -5.34 30.13 14.10
CA LEU A 19 -5.23 31.35 13.33
C LEU A 19 -6.66 31.90 13.12
N PRO A 20 -6.89 33.22 13.24
CA PRO A 20 -8.22 33.80 13.04
C PRO A 20 -8.63 33.60 11.57
N LYS A 21 -9.41 32.54 11.29
CA LYS A 21 -9.99 32.29 9.98
C LYS A 21 -11.05 33.36 9.73
N ARG A 22 -10.74 34.34 8.86
CA ARG A 22 -11.78 35.12 8.18
C ARG A 22 -12.82 34.13 7.64
N ALA A 23 -14.09 34.39 7.91
CA ALA A 23 -15.16 33.59 7.33
C ALA A 23 -14.99 33.61 5.79
N PRO A 24 -15.01 32.43 5.13
CA PRO A 24 -14.84 32.38 3.69
C PRO A 24 -15.99 33.16 3.02
N GLU A 25 -15.68 33.90 1.96
CA GLU A 25 -16.71 34.56 1.15
C GLU A 25 -17.61 33.47 0.54
N THR A 26 -18.86 33.42 0.97
CA THR A 26 -19.85 32.45 0.51
C THR A 26 -20.79 33.08 -0.51
N ASP A 27 -21.29 32.28 -1.46
CA ASP A 27 -22.34 32.71 -2.38
C ASP A 27 -23.73 32.76 -1.70
N SER A 28 -24.76 33.21 -2.42
CA SER A 28 -26.16 33.22 -1.95
C SER A 28 -26.66 31.85 -1.49
N CYS A 29 -26.08 30.76 -2.00
CA CYS A 29 -26.35 29.38 -1.58
C CYS A 29 -25.48 28.89 -0.40
N GLY A 30 -24.65 29.75 0.21
CA GLY A 30 -23.77 29.37 1.32
C GLY A 30 -22.52 28.57 0.93
N ILE A 31 -22.24 28.42 -0.37
CA ILE A 31 -21.06 27.70 -0.88
C ILE A 31 -19.86 28.64 -0.88
N PRO A 32 -18.70 28.24 -0.33
CA PRO A 32 -17.48 29.05 -0.40
C PRO A 32 -17.08 29.36 -1.85
N ARG A 33 -16.90 30.65 -2.17
CA ARG A 33 -16.41 31.11 -3.47
C ARG A 33 -14.94 30.80 -3.72
N ARG A 34 -14.21 30.45 -2.65
CA ARG A 34 -12.84 29.96 -2.70
C ARG A 34 -12.76 28.62 -1.95
N PRO A 35 -11.99 27.65 -2.46
CA PRO A 35 -11.76 26.41 -1.72
C PRO A 35 -11.09 26.74 -0.39
N THR A 36 -11.65 26.22 0.70
CA THR A 36 -11.11 26.41 2.06
C THR A 36 -9.82 25.62 2.30
N TRP A 37 -9.60 24.60 1.47
CA TRP A 37 -8.38 23.81 1.40
C TRP A 37 -8.33 23.10 0.04
N SER A 38 -7.13 22.82 -0.44
CA SER A 38 -6.89 21.98 -1.61
C SER A 38 -6.30 20.64 -1.18
N VAL A 39 -6.80 19.55 -1.74
CA VAL A 39 -6.20 18.21 -1.52
C VAL A 39 -4.76 18.20 -2.02
N ASN A 40 -4.49 18.83 -3.16
CA ASN A 40 -3.14 18.93 -3.70
C ASN A 40 -2.20 19.71 -2.77
N GLU A 41 -2.69 20.79 -2.15
CA GLU A 41 -1.93 21.57 -1.15
C GLU A 41 -1.65 20.76 0.12
N LEU A 42 -2.63 19.96 0.56
CA LEU A 42 -2.44 19.06 1.70
C LEU A 42 -1.40 17.97 1.37
N LEU A 43 -1.51 17.31 0.22
CA LEU A 43 -0.59 16.26 -0.19
C LEU A 43 0.81 16.82 -0.46
N SER A 44 0.90 18.01 -1.06
CA SER A 44 2.17 18.70 -1.36
C SER A 44 2.94 19.18 -0.11
N SER A 45 2.28 19.23 1.05
CA SER A 45 2.90 19.61 2.33
C SER A 45 3.73 18.51 3.00
N TYR A 46 3.51 17.23 2.64
CA TYR A 46 4.26 16.11 3.24
C TYR A 46 5.67 16.01 2.67
N PRO A 47 6.69 15.68 3.49
CA PRO A 47 8.04 15.44 2.99
C PRO A 47 8.07 14.22 2.06
N VAL A 48 8.93 14.27 1.04
CA VAL A 48 9.21 13.10 0.19
C VAL A 48 10.26 12.25 0.91
N PRO A 49 9.96 10.99 1.27
CA PRO A 49 10.95 10.12 1.90
C PRO A 49 12.00 9.72 0.86
N SER A 50 13.28 9.77 1.26
CA SER A 50 14.38 9.37 0.37
C SER A 50 14.60 7.86 0.43
N LEU A 51 14.52 7.20 -0.71
CA LEU A 51 14.85 5.79 -0.85
C LEU A 51 16.36 5.60 -0.99
N SER A 52 16.94 4.72 -0.18
CA SER A 52 18.33 4.31 -0.37
C SER A 52 18.45 3.48 -1.66
N PRO A 53 19.57 3.56 -2.40
CA PRO A 53 19.78 2.76 -3.61
C PRO A 53 19.79 1.26 -3.30
N GLU A 54 20.28 0.85 -2.13
CA GLU A 54 20.26 -0.55 -1.68
C GLU A 54 18.83 -1.07 -1.46
N THR A 55 17.97 -0.24 -0.86
CA THR A 55 16.55 -0.57 -0.68
C THR A 55 15.84 -0.69 -2.03
N PHE A 56 16.14 0.22 -2.97
CA PHE A 56 15.57 0.19 -4.32
C PHE A 56 15.96 -1.10 -5.06
N GLN A 57 17.24 -1.47 -5.02
CA GLN A 57 17.74 -2.73 -5.56
C GLN A 57 17.03 -3.94 -4.93
N ARG A 58 16.95 -3.95 -3.59
CA ARG A 58 16.29 -5.04 -2.85
C ARG A 58 14.82 -5.21 -3.23
N ILE A 59 14.09 -4.12 -3.50
CA ILE A 59 12.69 -4.19 -3.95
C ILE A 59 12.60 -4.84 -5.34
N HIS A 60 13.49 -4.50 -6.25
CA HIS A 60 13.56 -5.14 -7.57
C HIS A 60 13.83 -6.64 -7.43
N ASP A 61 14.79 -7.02 -6.59
CA ASP A 61 15.15 -8.42 -6.35
C ASP A 61 13.98 -9.23 -5.79
N LEU A 62 13.28 -8.69 -4.78
CA LEU A 62 12.08 -9.32 -4.18
C LEU A 62 10.91 -9.43 -5.16
N SER A 63 10.84 -8.52 -6.13
CA SER A 63 9.82 -8.52 -7.17
C SER A 63 10.20 -9.39 -8.38
N ALA A 64 11.37 -10.04 -8.35
CA ALA A 64 11.96 -10.76 -9.48
C ALA A 64 12.04 -9.90 -10.76
N LEU A 65 12.30 -8.60 -10.59
CA LEU A 65 12.46 -7.64 -11.68
C LEU A 65 13.93 -7.35 -11.91
N ILE A 66 14.32 -7.18 -13.17
CA ILE A 66 15.66 -6.71 -13.52
C ILE A 66 15.73 -5.20 -13.25
N PRO A 67 16.63 -4.73 -12.36
CA PRO A 67 16.75 -3.31 -12.06
C PRO A 67 17.43 -2.57 -13.22
N PRO A 68 17.11 -1.27 -13.42
CA PRO A 68 17.89 -0.42 -14.32
C PRO A 68 19.29 -0.16 -13.75
N GLU A 69 20.27 0.06 -14.62
CA GLU A 69 21.64 0.39 -14.19
C GLU A 69 21.68 1.66 -13.33
N GLN A 70 22.49 1.63 -12.27
CA GLN A 70 22.64 2.76 -11.35
C GLN A 70 23.20 3.98 -12.07
N GLY A 71 22.56 5.14 -11.85
CA GLY A 71 22.95 6.40 -12.49
C GLY A 71 22.35 6.64 -13.87
N THR A 72 21.56 5.70 -14.41
CA THR A 72 20.75 5.96 -15.62
C THR A 72 19.59 6.90 -15.32
N THR A 73 19.10 7.62 -16.33
CA THR A 73 17.91 8.48 -16.20
C THR A 73 16.69 7.67 -15.77
N LYS A 74 16.52 6.47 -16.35
CA LYS A 74 15.44 5.53 -16.00
C LYS A 74 15.47 5.12 -14.52
N HIS A 75 16.66 4.89 -13.96
CA HIS A 75 16.79 4.59 -12.53
C HIS A 75 16.34 5.78 -11.67
N GLN A 76 16.66 7.01 -12.06
CA GLN A 76 16.26 8.20 -11.32
C GLN A 76 14.76 8.47 -11.42
N GLU A 77 14.18 8.31 -12.62
CA GLU A 77 12.74 8.45 -12.88
C GLU A 77 11.94 7.45 -12.04
N LEU A 78 12.25 6.15 -12.14
CA LEU A 78 11.55 5.11 -11.38
C LEU A 78 11.71 5.28 -9.87
N LYS A 79 12.89 5.72 -9.42
CA LYS A 79 13.11 6.01 -8.01
C LYS A 79 12.22 7.18 -7.55
N ALA A 80 12.15 8.26 -8.32
CA ALA A 80 11.32 9.42 -7.98
C ALA A 80 9.83 9.07 -7.95
N GLU A 81 9.35 8.29 -8.92
CA GLU A 81 7.97 7.79 -8.94
C GLU A 81 7.65 6.97 -7.69
N LEU A 82 8.57 6.08 -7.28
CA LEU A 82 8.37 5.26 -6.09
C LEU A 82 8.38 6.11 -4.81
N GLU A 83 9.25 7.11 -4.71
CA GLU A 83 9.29 8.05 -3.57
C GLU A 83 7.98 8.86 -3.47
N GLU A 84 7.39 9.26 -4.60
CA GLU A 84 6.08 9.94 -4.63
C GLU A 84 4.95 9.03 -4.13
N LEU A 85 4.94 7.75 -4.53
CA LEU A 85 3.96 6.77 -4.05
C LEU A 85 4.10 6.53 -2.54
N ILE A 86 5.33 6.42 -2.03
CA ILE A 86 5.57 6.22 -0.60
C ILE A 86 5.06 7.40 0.21
N ARG A 87 5.30 8.63 -0.25
CA ARG A 87 4.78 9.85 0.40
C ARG A 87 3.27 9.80 0.62
N LEU A 88 2.51 9.30 -0.35
CA LEU A 88 1.05 9.17 -0.22
C LEU A 88 0.68 8.16 0.89
N VAL A 89 1.40 7.04 0.96
CA VAL A 89 1.18 6.02 1.99
C VAL A 89 1.60 6.51 3.37
N GLU A 90 2.66 7.31 3.48
CA GLU A 90 3.08 7.92 4.74
C GLU A 90 2.03 8.87 5.32
N ALA A 91 1.33 9.62 4.47
CA ALA A 91 0.23 10.47 4.91
C ALA A 91 -0.90 9.65 5.58
N VAL A 92 -1.16 8.42 5.11
CA VAL A 92 -2.14 7.52 5.73
C VAL A 92 -1.69 7.04 7.11
N LYS A 93 -0.39 6.85 7.33
CA LYS A 93 0.16 6.45 8.65
C LYS A 93 -0.07 7.51 9.74
N MET A 94 -0.30 8.77 9.36
CA MET A 94 -0.55 9.87 10.30
C MET A 94 -2.02 9.93 10.78
N VAL A 95 -2.90 9.13 10.19
CA VAL A 95 -4.31 9.05 10.54
C VAL A 95 -4.49 8.18 11.78
N ASP A 96 -5.27 8.68 12.74
CA ASP A 96 -5.64 7.92 13.92
C ASP A 96 -6.56 6.76 13.52
N THR A 97 -6.15 5.54 13.84
CA THR A 97 -6.88 4.30 13.53
C THR A 97 -7.33 3.56 14.79
N ASP A 98 -7.24 4.21 15.96
CA ASP A 98 -7.66 3.64 17.22
C ASP A 98 -9.16 3.26 17.18
N GLY A 99 -9.44 1.97 17.39
CA GLY A 99 -10.81 1.42 17.39
C GLY A 99 -11.33 0.99 16.02
N VAL A 100 -10.53 1.04 14.96
CA VAL A 100 -10.89 0.47 13.66
C VAL A 100 -10.56 -1.02 13.64
N ALA A 101 -11.57 -1.87 13.45
CA ALA A 101 -11.36 -3.30 13.25
C ALA A 101 -10.69 -3.56 11.91
N THR A 102 -9.61 -4.36 11.89
CA THR A 102 -9.00 -4.84 10.65
C THR A 102 -9.96 -5.81 9.97
N PHE A 103 -10.30 -5.55 8.71
CA PHE A 103 -11.07 -6.49 7.90
C PHE A 103 -10.16 -7.66 7.52
N GLU A 104 -10.09 -8.67 8.37
CA GLU A 104 -9.57 -9.98 7.98
C GLU A 104 -10.63 -10.64 7.11
N ARG A 105 -10.39 -10.67 5.79
CA ARG A 105 -11.18 -11.52 4.91
C ARG A 105 -10.97 -12.96 5.39
N GLU A 106 -12.05 -13.65 5.73
CA GLU A 106 -11.99 -15.08 6.06
C GLU A 106 -11.28 -15.82 4.93
N ASP A 107 -10.13 -16.40 5.24
CA ASP A 107 -9.36 -17.18 4.28
C ASP A 107 -10.25 -18.31 3.73
N PRO A 108 -10.47 -18.38 2.40
CA PRO A 108 -11.20 -19.50 1.81
C PRO A 108 -10.49 -20.85 2.08
N GLY A 109 -9.21 -20.82 2.48
CA GLY A 109 -8.43 -21.98 2.89
C GLY A 109 -8.81 -22.59 4.24
N LYS A 110 -9.46 -21.86 5.15
CA LYS A 110 -9.88 -22.40 6.46
C LYS A 110 -11.06 -23.37 6.36
N HIS A 111 -11.86 -23.29 5.29
CA HIS A 111 -12.95 -24.23 4.99
C HIS A 111 -12.59 -25.27 3.91
N ALA A 112 -11.44 -25.14 3.24
CA ALA A 112 -11.03 -26.05 2.16
C ALA A 112 -10.72 -27.48 2.64
N ALA A 113 -10.46 -27.69 3.94
CA ALA A 113 -10.24 -29.02 4.50
C ALA A 113 -11.51 -29.91 4.53
N ALA A 114 -12.70 -29.34 4.28
CA ALA A 114 -13.97 -30.05 4.39
C ALA A 114 -14.55 -30.57 3.05
N LEU A 115 -13.91 -30.29 1.91
CA LEU A 115 -14.39 -30.75 0.59
C LEU A 115 -13.29 -31.55 -0.12
N ASN A 116 -13.14 -32.81 0.31
CA ASN A 116 -12.64 -33.88 -0.56
C ASN A 116 -13.71 -34.20 -1.63
N SER A 117 -14.08 -33.19 -2.40
CA SER A 117 -14.85 -33.36 -3.62
C SER A 117 -13.82 -33.69 -4.70
N HIS A 118 -13.77 -34.96 -5.10
CA HIS A 118 -13.04 -35.43 -6.27
C HIS A 118 -13.53 -34.69 -7.53
N ASN A 119 -13.07 -33.45 -7.74
CA ASN A 119 -13.00 -32.88 -9.05
C ASN A 119 -11.76 -33.49 -9.70
N GLU A 120 -11.96 -34.17 -10.83
CA GLU A 120 -10.87 -34.60 -11.72
C GLU A 120 -10.14 -33.36 -12.24
N SER A 121 -9.28 -32.81 -11.39
CA SER A 121 -8.38 -31.73 -11.75
C SER A 121 -7.32 -32.34 -12.64
N GLU A 122 -7.18 -31.81 -13.85
CA GLU A 122 -6.13 -32.21 -14.79
C GLU A 122 -4.78 -32.30 -14.06
N GLY A 123 -4.31 -33.52 -13.85
CA GLY A 123 -3.12 -33.80 -13.06
C GLY A 123 -1.93 -34.17 -13.94
N GLY A 124 -0.73 -34.02 -13.38
CA GLY A 124 0.50 -34.50 -13.99
C GLY A 124 0.80 -33.86 -15.35
N ARG A 125 1.01 -34.68 -16.38
CA ARG A 125 1.45 -34.21 -17.71
C ARG A 125 0.46 -33.30 -18.43
N SER A 126 -0.82 -33.34 -18.07
CA SER A 126 -1.82 -32.43 -18.65
C SER A 126 -1.51 -30.96 -18.32
N LEU A 127 -0.89 -30.69 -17.17
CA LEU A 127 -0.47 -29.34 -16.76
C LEU A 127 0.65 -28.75 -17.62
N LEU A 128 1.37 -29.59 -18.36
CA LEU A 128 2.47 -29.16 -19.22
C LEU A 128 2.00 -28.47 -20.50
N LYS A 129 0.70 -28.55 -20.86
CA LYS A 129 0.15 -27.91 -22.05
C LYS A 129 0.27 -26.38 -22.06
N HIS A 130 0.43 -25.78 -20.87
CA HIS A 130 0.60 -24.33 -20.70
C HIS A 130 2.06 -23.92 -20.46
N ALA A 131 2.98 -24.87 -20.41
CA ALA A 131 4.39 -24.59 -20.19
C ALA A 131 5.02 -24.01 -21.47
N ALA A 132 5.77 -22.92 -21.34
CA ALA A 132 6.53 -22.37 -22.46
C ALA A 132 7.63 -23.32 -22.96
N ARG A 133 8.24 -24.10 -22.04
CA ARG A 133 9.27 -25.10 -22.35
C ARG A 133 9.10 -26.34 -21.48
N THR A 134 9.24 -27.51 -22.08
CA THR A 134 9.19 -28.80 -21.38
C THR A 134 10.27 -29.73 -21.91
N ARG A 135 10.81 -30.59 -21.05
CA ARG A 135 11.79 -31.63 -21.42
C ARG A 135 11.60 -32.84 -20.51
N ASP A 136 11.55 -34.03 -21.11
CA ASP A 136 11.41 -35.31 -20.41
C ASP A 136 10.24 -35.38 -19.42
N GLY A 137 9.16 -34.63 -19.68
CA GLY A 137 7.98 -34.55 -18.82
C GLY A 137 8.08 -33.59 -17.64
N PHE A 138 9.06 -32.67 -17.66
CA PHE A 138 9.27 -31.64 -16.63
C PHE A 138 9.25 -30.23 -17.23
N TYR A 139 8.92 -29.24 -16.39
CA TYR A 139 9.12 -27.83 -16.71
C TYR A 139 10.61 -27.54 -16.80
N VAL A 140 11.02 -26.82 -17.86
CA VAL A 140 12.40 -26.36 -18.01
C VAL A 140 12.43 -24.89 -17.65
N VAL A 141 13.20 -24.55 -16.63
CA VAL A 141 13.50 -23.17 -16.23
C VAL A 141 14.99 -22.96 -16.43
N ASP A 142 15.35 -21.88 -17.12
CA ASP A 142 16.74 -21.47 -17.25
C ASP A 142 17.21 -21.04 -15.84
N ALA A 143 18.17 -21.75 -15.27
CA ALA A 143 18.78 -21.36 -14.02
C ALA A 143 19.76 -20.23 -14.29
N ASP A 144 19.28 -18.99 -14.32
CA ASP A 144 20.17 -17.83 -14.27
C ASP A 144 20.94 -17.91 -12.95
N LYS A 145 22.25 -18.15 -13.07
CA LYS A 145 23.16 -18.00 -11.93
C LYS A 145 23.24 -16.50 -11.64
N PRO A 146 22.88 -16.04 -10.43
CA PRO A 146 23.12 -14.66 -10.06
C PRO A 146 24.64 -14.40 -10.10
N HIS A 147 25.04 -13.38 -10.86
CA HIS A 147 26.42 -12.89 -10.97
C HIS A 147 26.82 -12.08 -9.74
#